data_AF-A0A9N9HG72-F1
#
_entry.id   AF-A0A9N9HG72-F1
#
_cell.length_a   1.000
_cell.length_b   1.000
_cell.length_c   1.000
_cell.angle_alpha   90.00
_cell.angle_beta   90.00
_cell.angle_gamma   90.00
#
_symmetry.space_group_name_H-M   'P 1'
#
loop_
_entity.id
_entity.type
_entity.pdbx_description
1 polymer ?
#
loop_
_entity_poly.entity_id
_entity_poly.type
_entity_poly.pdbx_seq_one_letter_code
_entity_poly.pdbx_strand_id
1 'polypeptide(L)'
;TLTEILLALTGGILIFLNGRNINTFVVLLKLLDFASNVAFLINTINTDPDLFFPSFVTLAVPAVFNLLLVLGVMMQQTQQINKSEFRGWLRKNIIMTTIITILSMVDIVNMKLLVDITIFDPPVRKWLLVAGIFNIIKELPQFVILVQYIKDVGLNMFIILTIFTSFISLLFSIIYEIYEKLSSDLEVSHIV
;
A
#
# COMPACT_ATOMS: atom_id res chain seq x y z
N THR A 1 2.74 12.22 17.08
CA THR A 1 1.96 11.99 18.34
C THR A 1 0.55 11.52 18.01
N LEU A 2 -0.21 10.95 18.96
CA LEU A 2 -1.58 10.43 18.74
C LEU A 2 -2.50 11.44 18.04
N THR A 3 -2.31 12.73 18.34
CA THR A 3 -2.98 13.86 17.70
C THR A 3 -2.68 14.00 16.22
N GLU A 4 -1.45 13.76 15.78
CA GLU A 4 -1.06 13.80 14.35
C GLU A 4 -1.66 12.62 13.57
N ILE A 5 -1.74 11.44 14.20
CA ILE A 5 -2.38 10.25 13.61
C ILE A 5 -3.89 10.43 13.52
N LEU A 6 -4.52 10.97 14.57
CA LEU A 6 -5.94 11.35 14.54
C LEU A 6 -6.20 12.44 13.50
N LEU A 7 -5.30 13.41 13.34
CA LEU A 7 -5.39 14.42 12.28
C LEU A 7 -5.24 13.82 10.88
N ALA A 8 -4.33 12.85 10.71
CA ALA A 8 -4.16 12.15 9.44
C ALA A 8 -5.38 11.28 9.10
N LEU A 9 -5.94 10.58 10.09
CA LEU A 9 -7.17 9.78 9.94
C LEU A 9 -8.38 10.66 9.65
N THR A 10 -8.59 11.73 10.43
CA THR A 10 -9.72 12.65 10.23
C THR A 10 -9.58 13.45 8.93
N GLY A 11 -8.35 13.85 8.56
CA GLY A 11 -8.04 14.47 7.28
C GLY A 11 -8.26 13.52 6.10
N GLY A 12 -7.82 12.26 6.21
CA GLY A 12 -8.09 11.22 5.21
C GLY A 12 -9.58 10.92 5.05
N ILE A 13 -10.32 10.80 6.16
CA ILE A 13 -11.78 10.64 6.16
C ILE A 13 -12.46 11.85 5.54
N LEU A 14 -12.02 13.08 5.85
CA LEU A 14 -12.55 14.30 5.23
C LEU A 14 -12.30 14.34 3.72
N ILE A 15 -11.13 13.92 3.25
CA ILE A 15 -10.81 13.82 1.82
C ILE A 15 -11.69 12.76 1.14
N PHE A 16 -11.92 11.61 1.78
CA PHE A 16 -12.84 10.56 1.31
C PHE A 16 -14.29 11.07 1.22
N LEU A 17 -14.74 11.83 2.20
CA LEU A 17 -16.08 12.40 2.24
C LEU A 17 -16.25 13.56 1.23
N ASN A 18 -15.19 14.33 0.96
CA ASN A 18 -15.23 15.47 0.00
C ASN A 18 -14.97 15.07 -1.45
N GLY A 19 -14.28 13.96 -1.71
CA GLY A 19 -13.87 13.56 -3.04
C GLY A 19 -14.11 12.08 -3.26
N ARG A 20 -14.91 11.75 -4.28
CA ARG A 20 -15.28 10.40 -4.74
C ARG A 20 -14.10 9.47 -5.12
N ASN A 21 -12.89 9.70 -4.63
CA ASN A 21 -11.68 8.99 -5.03
C ASN A 21 -11.20 8.05 -3.91
N ILE A 22 -11.77 6.84 -3.91
CA ILE A 22 -11.40 5.74 -3.02
C ILE A 22 -9.89 5.42 -3.07
N ASN A 23 -9.23 5.61 -4.22
CA ASN A 23 -7.79 5.36 -4.37
C ASN A 23 -6.98 6.27 -3.45
N THR A 24 -7.31 7.57 -3.37
CA THR A 24 -6.61 8.53 -2.50
C THR A 24 -6.74 8.17 -1.03
N PHE A 25 -7.92 7.74 -0.60
CA PHE A 25 -8.15 7.33 0.77
C PHE A 25 -7.37 6.07 1.14
N VAL A 26 -7.37 5.06 0.25
CA VAL A 26 -6.59 3.84 0.42
C VAL A 26 -5.09 4.15 0.51
N VAL A 27 -4.57 5.04 -0.34
CA VAL A 27 -3.16 5.50 -0.28
C VAL A 27 -2.82 6.07 1.09
N LEU A 28 -3.65 6.98 1.62
CA LEU A 28 -3.43 7.61 2.92
C LEU A 28 -3.47 6.61 4.07
N LEU A 29 -4.41 5.66 4.05
CA LEU A 29 -4.47 4.58 5.05
C LEU A 29 -3.21 3.71 5.03
N LYS A 30 -2.72 3.32 3.85
CA LYS A 30 -1.50 2.51 3.71
C LYS A 30 -0.26 3.24 4.20
N LEU A 31 -0.16 4.54 3.93
CA LEU A 31 0.93 5.36 4.47
C LEU A 31 0.88 5.46 5.99
N LEU A 32 -0.31 5.59 6.55
CA LEU A 32 -0.48 5.64 7.99
C LEU A 32 -0.08 4.32 8.65
N ASP A 33 -0.53 3.19 8.10
CA ASP A 33 -0.16 1.86 8.61
C ASP A 33 1.35 1.62 8.53
N PHE A 34 1.98 2.02 7.42
CA PHE A 34 3.44 1.97 7.30
C PHE A 34 4.14 2.82 8.37
N ALA A 35 3.68 4.04 8.59
CA ALA A 35 4.23 4.92 9.63
C ALA A 35 4.09 4.33 11.03
N SER A 36 2.93 3.74 11.36
CA SER A 36 2.69 3.04 12.62
C SER A 36 3.65 1.85 12.79
N ASN A 37 3.82 1.02 11.77
CA ASN A 37 4.74 -0.12 11.80
C ASN A 37 6.21 0.30 11.97
N VAL A 38 6.64 1.40 11.34
CA VAL A 38 7.98 1.97 11.54
C VAL A 38 8.15 2.49 12.97
N ALA A 39 7.18 3.25 13.48
CA ALA A 39 7.21 3.77 14.84
C ALA A 39 7.27 2.62 15.87
N PHE A 40 6.51 1.56 15.63
CA PHE A 40 6.56 0.34 16.41
C PHE A 40 7.94 -0.29 16.40
N LEU A 41 8.53 -0.51 15.23
CA LEU A 41 9.89 -1.05 15.07
C LEU A 41 10.94 -0.26 15.86
N ILE A 42 10.91 1.07 15.74
CA ILE A 42 11.85 1.96 16.45
C ILE A 42 11.70 1.82 17.96
N ASN A 43 10.47 1.73 18.46
CA ASN A 43 10.21 1.53 19.89
C ASN A 43 10.72 0.16 20.36
N THR A 44 10.46 -0.88 19.56
CA THR A 44 10.78 -2.28 19.85
C THR A 44 12.29 -2.57 19.88
N ILE A 45 13.13 -1.80 19.16
CA ILE A 45 14.60 -1.97 19.15
C ILE A 45 15.18 -2.02 20.57
N ASN A 46 14.69 -1.17 21.46
CA ASN A 46 15.25 -1.04 22.81
C ASN A 46 14.38 -1.73 23.88
N THR A 47 13.08 -1.93 23.63
CA THR A 47 12.18 -2.51 24.64
C THR A 47 12.12 -4.03 24.54
N ASP A 48 11.95 -4.58 23.34
CA ASP A 48 11.63 -5.99 23.14
C ASP A 48 12.35 -6.54 21.88
N PRO A 49 13.66 -6.82 21.98
CA PRO A 49 14.49 -7.22 20.83
C PRO A 49 13.98 -8.48 20.11
N ASP A 50 13.32 -9.39 20.85
CA ASP A 50 12.75 -10.62 20.29
C ASP A 50 11.61 -10.33 19.30
N LEU A 51 10.93 -9.20 19.45
CA LEU A 51 9.84 -8.78 18.56
C LEU A 51 10.33 -7.88 17.42
N PHE A 52 11.53 -7.32 17.54
CA PHE A 52 12.11 -6.45 16.52
C PHE A 52 12.31 -7.21 15.21
N PHE A 53 13.00 -8.36 15.25
CA PHE A 53 13.35 -9.09 14.04
C PHE A 53 12.11 -9.60 13.27
N PRO A 54 11.11 -10.24 13.91
CA PRO A 54 9.88 -10.63 13.22
C PRO A 54 9.15 -9.44 12.58
N SER A 55 9.00 -8.34 13.32
CA SER A 55 8.32 -7.12 12.84
C SER A 55 9.10 -6.42 11.71
N PHE A 56 10.43 -6.51 11.73
CA PHE A 56 11.27 -5.96 10.68
C PHE A 56 11.08 -6.74 9.38
N VAL A 57 11.06 -8.08 9.47
CA VAL A 57 10.89 -8.96 8.30
C VAL A 57 9.52 -8.73 7.66
N THR A 58 8.45 -8.66 8.43
CA THR A 58 7.09 -8.41 7.93
C THR A 58 6.93 -7.04 7.27
N LEU A 59 7.68 -6.02 7.72
CA LEU A 59 7.69 -4.70 7.08
C LEU A 59 8.56 -4.70 5.81
N ALA A 60 9.82 -5.14 5.92
CA ALA A 60 10.87 -4.95 4.93
C ALA A 60 10.72 -5.85 3.71
N VAL A 61 10.44 -7.15 3.90
CA VAL A 61 10.36 -8.12 2.79
C VAL A 61 9.38 -7.64 1.72
N PRO A 62 8.16 -7.21 2.07
CA PRO A 62 7.21 -6.88 1.03
C PRO A 62 7.35 -5.45 0.54
N ALA A 63 7.98 -4.56 1.33
CA ALA A 63 8.38 -3.25 0.83
C ALA A 63 9.40 -3.40 -0.31
N VAL A 64 10.40 -4.27 -0.13
CA VAL A 64 11.37 -4.64 -1.17
C VAL A 64 10.66 -5.29 -2.37
N PHE A 65 9.74 -6.23 -2.13
CA PHE A 65 8.98 -6.87 -3.19
C PHE A 65 8.17 -5.86 -4.03
N ASN A 66 7.44 -4.95 -3.38
CA ASN A 66 6.65 -3.94 -4.06
C ASN A 66 7.52 -2.99 -4.87
N LEU A 67 8.68 -2.59 -4.33
CA LEU A 67 9.65 -1.77 -5.06
C LEU A 67 10.18 -2.49 -6.31
N LEU A 68 10.57 -3.77 -6.19
CA LEU A 68 11.06 -4.56 -7.32
C LEU A 68 9.99 -4.73 -8.41
N LEU A 69 8.74 -4.98 -8.02
CA LEU A 69 7.62 -5.08 -8.97
C LEU A 69 7.39 -3.77 -9.70
N VAL A 70 7.37 -2.64 -9.00
CA VAL A 70 7.19 -1.31 -9.60
C VAL A 70 8.29 -1.00 -10.60
N LEU A 71 9.54 -1.24 -10.22
CA LEU A 71 10.67 -1.06 -11.13
C LEU A 71 10.54 -1.99 -12.35
N GLY A 72 10.14 -3.24 -12.16
CA GLY A 72 9.86 -4.19 -13.24
C GLY A 72 8.78 -3.71 -14.20
N VAL A 73 7.65 -3.23 -13.67
CA VAL A 73 6.54 -2.67 -14.47
C VAL A 73 7.00 -1.44 -15.26
N MET A 74 7.73 -0.52 -14.62
CA MET A 74 8.24 0.68 -15.28
C MET A 74 9.25 0.33 -16.38
N MET A 75 10.15 -0.62 -16.13
CA MET A 75 11.07 -1.13 -17.16
C MET A 75 10.33 -1.77 -18.32
N GLN A 76 9.35 -2.63 -18.05
CA GLN A 76 8.53 -3.26 -19.08
C GLN A 76 7.84 -2.22 -19.97
N GLN A 77 7.25 -1.18 -19.37
CA GLN A 77 6.60 -0.09 -20.10
C GLN A 77 7.57 0.72 -20.97
N THR A 78 8.81 0.94 -20.51
CA THR A 78 9.83 1.58 -21.36
C THR A 78 10.27 0.74 -22.56
N GLN A 79 9.98 -0.56 -22.56
CA GLN A 79 10.37 -1.51 -23.60
C GLN A 79 9.23 -1.86 -24.59
N GLN A 80 7.98 -1.45 -24.31
CA GLN A 80 6.80 -1.77 -25.13
C GLN A 80 6.65 -0.92 -26.41
N ILE A 81 5.65 -1.26 -27.24
CA ILE A 81 5.41 -0.71 -28.59
C ILE A 81 5.29 0.83 -28.58
N ASN A 82 4.73 1.43 -27.53
CA ASN A 82 4.62 2.88 -27.35
C ASN A 82 5.83 3.52 -26.61
N LYS A 83 7.02 2.90 -26.67
CA LYS A 83 8.22 3.33 -25.93
C LYS A 83 8.59 4.80 -26.10
N SER A 84 8.33 5.42 -27.25
CA SER A 84 8.71 6.82 -27.49
C SER A 84 7.82 7.78 -26.70
N GLU A 85 6.52 7.49 -26.67
CA GLU A 85 5.53 8.29 -25.96
C GLU A 85 5.68 8.13 -24.44
N PHE A 86 5.75 6.89 -23.94
CA PHE A 86 5.97 6.63 -22.52
C PHE A 86 7.30 7.21 -22.02
N ARG A 87 8.40 7.06 -22.77
CA ARG A 87 9.70 7.65 -22.37
C ARG A 87 9.68 9.18 -22.44
N GLY A 88 8.96 9.76 -23.39
CA GLY A 88 8.76 11.20 -23.48
C GLY A 88 7.97 11.75 -22.28
N TRP A 89 6.89 11.06 -21.90
CA TRP A 89 6.11 11.37 -20.72
C TRP A 89 6.92 11.19 -19.42
N LEU A 90 7.66 10.08 -19.28
CA LEU A 90 8.48 9.77 -18.11
C LEU A 90 9.55 10.85 -17.87
N ARG A 91 10.20 11.32 -18.94
CA ARG A 91 11.19 12.41 -18.83
C ARG A 91 10.59 13.72 -18.36
N LYS A 92 9.36 14.03 -18.78
CA LYS A 92 8.64 15.25 -18.35
C LYS A 92 8.15 15.16 -16.91
N ASN A 93 7.87 13.96 -16.41
CA ASN A 93 7.23 13.72 -15.12
C ASN A 93 8.13 13.02 -14.09
N ILE A 94 9.46 13.05 -14.29
CA ILE A 94 10.42 12.24 -13.53
C ILE A 94 10.30 12.39 -12.00
N ILE A 95 10.03 13.60 -11.51
CA ILE A 95 9.84 13.87 -10.08
C ILE A 95 8.59 13.16 -9.57
N MET A 96 7.45 13.36 -10.22
CA MET A 96 6.19 12.72 -9.87
C MET A 96 6.29 11.20 -9.92
N THR A 97 6.94 10.67 -10.96
CA THR A 97 7.14 9.23 -11.11
C THR A 97 8.03 8.65 -10.01
N THR A 98 9.09 9.38 -9.61
CA THR A 98 9.97 8.97 -8.52
C THR A 98 9.21 8.93 -7.20
N ILE A 99 8.41 9.96 -6.91
CA ILE A 99 7.57 10.00 -5.71
C ILE A 99 6.62 8.80 -5.71
N ILE A 100 5.93 8.53 -6.81
CA ILE A 100 4.98 7.41 -6.86
C ILE A 100 5.71 6.07 -6.77
N THR A 101 6.91 5.94 -7.32
CA THR A 101 7.73 4.73 -7.18
C THR A 101 8.11 4.47 -5.72
N ILE A 102 8.48 5.51 -4.97
CA ILE A 102 8.76 5.42 -3.53
C ILE A 102 7.48 5.11 -2.76
N LEU A 103 6.36 5.77 -3.08
CA LEU A 103 5.06 5.45 -2.46
C LEU A 103 4.64 4.00 -2.74
N SER A 104 4.94 3.48 -3.92
CA SER A 104 4.62 2.11 -4.27
C SER A 104 5.44 1.07 -3.53
N MET A 105 6.57 1.45 -2.90
CA MET A 105 7.26 0.59 -1.93
C MET A 105 6.36 0.28 -0.72
N VAL A 106 5.52 1.24 -0.30
CA VAL A 106 4.56 1.03 0.79
C VAL A 106 3.44 0.10 0.34
N ASP A 107 2.80 0.45 -0.77
CA ASP A 107 1.77 -0.38 -1.40
C ASP A 107 1.77 -0.15 -2.91
N ILE A 108 1.89 -1.23 -3.67
CA ILE A 108 1.91 -1.20 -5.14
C ILE A 108 0.63 -0.61 -5.76
N VAL A 109 -0.50 -0.62 -5.05
CA VAL A 109 -1.75 0.05 -5.46
C VAL A 109 -1.53 1.53 -5.71
N ASN A 110 -0.53 2.14 -5.07
CA ASN A 110 -0.14 3.54 -5.32
C ASN A 110 0.32 3.76 -6.79
N MET A 111 0.73 2.72 -7.54
CA MET A 111 0.99 2.85 -8.98
C MET A 111 -0.27 3.20 -9.77
N LYS A 112 -1.48 2.92 -9.26
CA LYS A 112 -2.71 3.30 -9.96
C LYS A 112 -2.86 4.81 -10.10
N LEU A 113 -2.25 5.58 -9.21
CA LEU A 113 -2.13 7.04 -9.37
C LEU A 113 -1.38 7.41 -10.67
N LEU A 114 -0.48 6.56 -11.17
CA LEU A 114 0.16 6.74 -12.48
C LEU A 114 -0.73 6.21 -13.60
N VAL A 115 -1.42 5.08 -13.39
CA VAL A 115 -2.30 4.43 -14.38
C VAL A 115 -3.48 5.32 -14.74
N ASP A 116 -4.11 5.97 -13.75
CA ASP A 116 -5.25 6.88 -13.97
C ASP A 116 -4.84 8.15 -14.75
N ILE A 117 -3.54 8.44 -14.85
CA ILE A 117 -2.98 9.66 -15.45
C ILE A 117 -2.29 9.37 -16.81
N THR A 118 -2.08 8.10 -17.17
CA THR A 118 -1.30 7.73 -18.37
C THR A 118 -1.83 6.51 -19.11
N ILE A 119 -1.31 6.31 -20.34
CA ILE A 119 -1.65 5.22 -21.25
C ILE A 119 -0.90 3.92 -20.83
N PHE A 120 -1.02 3.49 -19.57
CA PHE A 120 -0.43 2.20 -19.18
C PHE A 120 -1.16 1.07 -19.92
N ASP A 121 -0.36 0.19 -20.52
CA ASP A 121 -0.85 -0.95 -21.29
C ASP A 121 -1.52 -2.00 -20.36
N PRO A 122 -2.51 -2.79 -20.83
CA PRO A 122 -3.25 -3.81 -20.08
C PRO A 122 -2.43 -4.78 -19.20
N PRO A 123 -1.19 -5.22 -19.54
CA PRO A 123 -0.40 -6.10 -18.68
C PRO A 123 -0.10 -5.54 -17.29
N VAL A 124 -0.18 -4.22 -17.06
CA VAL A 124 0.02 -3.62 -15.73
C VAL A 124 -1.12 -3.99 -14.77
N ARG A 125 -2.35 -4.13 -15.26
CA ARG A 125 -3.52 -4.51 -14.44
C ARG A 125 -3.34 -5.91 -13.82
N LYS A 126 -2.73 -6.85 -14.54
CA LYS A 126 -2.45 -8.20 -14.03
C LYS A 126 -1.43 -8.20 -12.89
N TRP A 127 -0.35 -7.42 -13.01
CA TRP A 127 0.66 -7.29 -11.95
C TRP A 127 0.11 -6.58 -10.72
N LEU A 128 -0.77 -5.60 -10.90
CA LEU A 128 -1.46 -4.92 -9.81
C LEU A 128 -2.33 -5.89 -8.98
N LEU A 129 -3.11 -6.75 -9.63
CA LEU A 129 -3.94 -7.77 -8.94
C LEU A 129 -3.08 -8.79 -8.15
N VAL A 130 -2.01 -9.31 -8.77
CA VAL A 130 -1.10 -10.24 -8.08
C VAL A 130 -0.49 -9.59 -6.84
N ALA A 131 -0.12 -8.32 -6.95
CA ALA A 131 0.52 -7.61 -5.88
C ALA A 131 -0.48 -7.15 -4.79
N GLY A 132 -1.74 -6.87 -5.15
CA GLY A 132 -2.85 -6.68 -4.21
C GLY A 132 -3.10 -7.92 -3.35
N ILE A 133 -3.18 -9.10 -3.97
CA ILE A 133 -3.29 -10.39 -3.26
C ILE A 133 -2.08 -10.64 -2.35
N PHE A 134 -0.86 -10.35 -2.83
CA PHE A 134 0.35 -10.50 -2.04
C PHE A 134 0.37 -9.59 -0.80
N ASN A 135 -0.10 -8.34 -0.92
CA ASN A 135 -0.21 -7.42 0.22
C ASN A 135 -1.18 -7.92 1.29
N ILE A 136 -2.30 -8.57 0.92
CA ILE A 136 -3.22 -9.20 1.89
C ILE A 136 -2.52 -10.33 2.65
N ILE A 137 -1.78 -11.20 1.94
CA ILE A 137 -1.04 -12.30 2.56
C ILE A 137 0.07 -11.79 3.48
N LYS A 138 0.69 -10.65 3.16
CA LYS A 138 1.70 -9.97 3.99
C LYS A 138 1.13 -9.41 5.29
N GLU A 139 -0.04 -8.77 5.24
CA GLU A 139 -0.55 -7.99 6.38
C GLU A 139 -1.00 -8.91 7.53
N LEU A 140 -1.34 -10.17 7.22
CA LEU A 140 -1.72 -11.20 8.18
C LEU A 140 -0.62 -11.54 9.20
N PRO A 141 0.63 -11.89 8.81
CA PRO A 141 1.72 -12.15 9.73
C PRO A 141 1.94 -11.06 10.78
N GLN A 142 1.98 -9.79 10.38
CA GLN A 142 2.21 -8.68 11.31
C GLN A 142 1.08 -8.55 12.32
N PHE A 143 -0.17 -8.65 11.86
CA PHE A 143 -1.35 -8.65 12.72
C PHE A 143 -1.33 -9.82 13.71
N VAL A 144 -0.99 -11.04 13.25
CA VAL A 144 -0.93 -12.24 14.11
C VAL A 144 0.15 -12.12 15.19
N ILE A 145 1.35 -11.65 14.83
CA ILE A 145 2.46 -11.45 15.79
C ILE A 145 2.03 -10.49 16.90
N LEU A 146 1.44 -9.35 16.53
CA LEU A 146 0.99 -8.33 17.49
C LEU A 146 -0.14 -8.83 18.40
N VAL A 147 -1.11 -9.58 17.86
CA VAL A 147 -2.21 -10.16 18.65
C VAL A 147 -1.71 -11.22 19.64
N GLN A 148 -0.75 -12.06 19.22
CA GLN A 148 -0.13 -13.02 20.13
C GLN A 148 0.64 -12.31 21.25
N TYR A 149 1.40 -11.28 20.89
CA TYR A 149 2.22 -10.54 21.85
C TYR A 149 1.42 -9.81 22.93
N ILE A 150 0.23 -9.28 22.61
CA ILE A 150 -0.68 -8.68 23.61
C ILE A 150 -1.02 -9.67 24.74
N LYS A 151 -1.18 -10.96 24.40
CA LYS A 151 -1.58 -11.97 25.37
C LYS A 151 -0.52 -12.17 26.46
N ASP A 152 0.75 -11.93 26.11
CA ASP A 152 1.88 -12.24 26.98
C ASP A 152 2.40 -11.01 27.75
N VAL A 153 2.37 -9.81 27.15
CA VAL A 153 3.06 -8.61 27.68
C VAL A 153 2.10 -7.48 28.08
N GLY A 154 0.84 -7.52 27.62
CA GLY A 154 -0.14 -6.47 27.87
C GLY A 154 -0.08 -5.33 26.85
N LEU A 155 -0.94 -4.32 27.03
CA LEU A 155 -1.20 -3.28 26.04
C LEU A 155 -0.22 -2.10 26.17
N ASN A 156 0.54 -1.82 25.12
CA ASN A 156 1.26 -0.55 24.93
C ASN A 156 0.57 0.27 23.81
N MET A 157 0.59 1.60 23.90
CA MET A 157 0.01 2.52 22.92
C MET A 157 0.52 2.23 21.49
N PHE A 158 1.80 1.93 21.29
CA PHE A 158 2.34 1.60 19.96
C PHE A 158 1.78 0.30 19.39
N ILE A 159 1.57 -0.71 20.24
CA ILE A 159 0.95 -1.98 19.86
C ILE A 159 -0.51 -1.74 19.46
N ILE A 160 -1.27 -0.99 20.27
CA ILE A 160 -2.67 -0.65 19.98
C ILE A 160 -2.79 0.07 18.64
N LEU A 161 -1.96 1.10 18.43
CA LEU A 161 -2.00 1.90 17.20
C LEU A 161 -1.69 1.05 15.98
N THR A 162 -0.65 0.22 16.06
CA THR A 162 -0.25 -0.63 14.94
C THR A 162 -1.32 -1.66 14.60
N ILE A 163 -1.89 -2.33 15.61
CA ILE A 163 -3.00 -3.27 15.38
C ILE A 163 -4.21 -2.57 14.76
N PHE A 164 -4.57 -1.41 15.28
CA PHE A 164 -5.73 -0.67 14.78
C PHE A 164 -5.53 -0.23 13.32
N THR A 165 -4.37 0.32 12.98
CA THR A 165 -4.08 0.75 11.60
C THR A 165 -3.94 -0.43 10.65
N SER A 166 -3.33 -1.54 11.09
CA SER A 166 -3.19 -2.73 10.25
C SER A 166 -4.53 -3.42 10.04
N PHE A 167 -5.39 -3.47 11.05
CA PHE A 167 -6.75 -4.01 10.93
C PHE A 167 -7.61 -3.20 9.95
N ILE A 168 -7.62 -1.87 10.07
CA ILE A 168 -8.35 -1.00 9.15
C ILE A 168 -7.78 -1.12 7.74
N SER A 169 -6.46 -1.13 7.58
CA SER A 169 -5.82 -1.27 6.28
C SER A 169 -6.15 -2.59 5.61
N LEU A 170 -6.18 -3.69 6.37
CA LEU A 170 -6.54 -5.01 5.87
C LEU A 170 -8.01 -5.07 5.44
N LEU A 171 -8.92 -4.51 6.24
CA LEU A 171 -10.34 -4.42 5.87
C LEU A 171 -10.53 -3.63 4.57
N PHE A 172 -9.88 -2.47 4.45
CA PHE A 172 -9.99 -1.65 3.25
C PHE A 172 -9.33 -2.32 2.04
N SER A 173 -8.21 -3.02 2.20
CA SER A 173 -7.62 -3.81 1.11
C SER A 173 -8.56 -4.89 0.60
N ILE A 174 -9.22 -5.63 1.49
CA ILE A 174 -10.19 -6.65 1.09
C ILE A 174 -11.37 -6.01 0.35
N ILE A 175 -11.96 -4.95 0.91
CA ILE A 175 -13.09 -4.24 0.31
C ILE A 175 -12.71 -3.70 -1.08
N TYR A 176 -11.51 -3.12 -1.18
CA TYR A 176 -11.00 -2.52 -2.40
C TYR A 176 -10.78 -3.57 -3.51
N GLU A 177 -10.14 -4.70 -3.18
CA GLU A 177 -9.89 -5.77 -4.15
C GLU A 177 -11.21 -6.42 -4.62
N ILE A 178 -12.18 -6.57 -3.72
CA ILE A 178 -13.53 -7.04 -4.07
C ILE A 178 -14.21 -6.06 -5.02
N TYR A 179 -14.17 -4.76 -4.70
CA TYR A 179 -14.79 -3.71 -5.52
C TYR A 179 -14.19 -3.67 -6.93
N GLU A 180 -12.87 -3.73 -7.05
CA GLU A 180 -12.17 -3.71 -8.34
C GLU A 180 -12.47 -4.96 -9.18
N LYS A 181 -12.51 -6.13 -8.54
CA LYS A 181 -12.88 -7.35 -9.26
C LYS A 181 -14.30 -7.26 -9.80
N LEU A 182 -15.24 -6.81 -8.98
CA LEU A 182 -16.65 -6.68 -9.36
C LEU A 182 -16.88 -5.65 -10.46
N SER A 183 -16.17 -4.52 -10.42
CA SER A 183 -16.25 -3.49 -11.47
C SER A 183 -15.64 -3.99 -12.79
N SER A 184 -14.54 -4.75 -12.73
CA SER A 184 -13.92 -5.34 -13.93
C SER A 184 -14.80 -6.40 -14.59
N ASP A 185 -15.54 -7.21 -13.82
CA ASP A 185 -16.48 -8.21 -14.35
C ASP A 185 -17.73 -7.55 -14.98
N LEU A 186 -18.19 -6.43 -14.42
CA LEU A 186 -19.31 -5.63 -14.97
C LEU A 186 -18.96 -5.00 -16.32
N GLU A 187 -17.76 -4.47 -16.50
CA GLU A 187 -17.29 -3.94 -17.80
C GLU A 187 -17.23 -5.02 -18.88
N VAL A 188 -16.86 -6.26 -18.53
CA VAL A 188 -16.83 -7.40 -19.47
C VAL A 188 -18.25 -7.85 -19.85
N SER A 189 -19.21 -7.80 -18.93
CA SER A 189 -20.60 -8.20 -19.21
C SER A 189 -21.38 -7.29 -20.16
N HIS A 190 -20.94 -6.04 -20.33
CA HIS A 190 -21.54 -5.08 -21.26
C HIS A 190 -20.90 -5.09 -22.66
N ILE A 191 -19.85 -5.89 -22.87
CA ILE A 191 -19.11 -5.99 -24.12
C ILE A 191 -19.40 -7.34 -24.85
N VAL A 192 -20.11 -8.27 -24.22
CA VAL A 192 -20.55 -9.56 -24.81
C VAL A 192 -21.99 -9.51 -25.30
#